data_AF-A0A2I0HSV3-F1
#
_entry.id   AF-A0A2I0HSV3-F1
#
_cell.length_a   1.000
_cell.length_b   1.000
_cell.length_c   1.000
_cell.angle_alpha   90.00
_cell.angle_beta   90.00
_cell.angle_gamma   90.00
#
_symmetry.space_group_name_H-M   'P 1'
#
loop_
_entity.id
_entity.type
_entity.pdbx_description
1 polymer ?
#
loop_
_entity_poly.entity_id
_entity_poly.type
_entity_poly.pdbx_seq_one_letter_code
_entity_poly.pdbx_strand_id
1 'polypeptide(L)'
;MASSDAGREGRMVDFCTPCWKPLFRTHKPSHECKTIDKIGSDHAPAAPHSRVMEYEVFLSFRGPDTRRGFADYLYFSLRDAGVRVFRDNEELRSGDEIGPGLCQGILQSKISIPIFSEGYASSKWCLRELAIIAECRRKVEQIVMPIFYDVTPDQVKNQTGKYKEALRRHANECRQCVGQWRSALSEVGRLKGWVLKDTADG
;
A
#
# COMPACT_ATOMS: atom_id res chain seq x y z
N MET A 1 -17.49 27.47 36.36
CA MET A 1 -17.58 27.47 34.87
C MET A 1 -16.25 27.95 34.32
N ALA A 2 -15.47 27.04 33.77
CA ALA A 2 -14.40 27.30 32.80
C ALA A 2 -14.00 25.93 32.23
N SER A 3 -14.53 25.61 31.05
CA SER A 3 -14.05 24.51 30.21
C SER A 3 -12.69 24.91 29.66
N SER A 4 -11.71 24.02 29.76
CA SER A 4 -10.51 24.09 28.93
C SER A 4 -10.47 22.84 28.05
N ASP A 5 -10.75 23.10 26.77
CA ASP A 5 -10.57 22.18 25.65
C ASP A 5 -9.09 21.77 25.56
N ALA A 6 -8.83 20.49 25.73
CA ALA A 6 -7.52 19.91 25.44
C ALA A 6 -7.46 19.62 23.94
N GLY A 7 -6.76 20.50 23.21
CA GLY A 7 -6.44 20.35 21.80
C GLY A 7 -5.82 18.98 21.52
N ARG A 8 -6.40 18.30 20.51
CA ARG A 8 -5.99 16.97 20.04
C ARG A 8 -4.67 17.09 19.30
N GLU A 9 -3.56 16.92 20.03
CA GLU A 9 -2.22 16.93 19.47
C GLU A 9 -2.05 15.75 18.50
N GLY A 10 -1.67 16.07 17.26
CA GLY A 10 -1.53 15.13 16.15
C GLY A 10 -0.48 14.08 16.47
N ARG A 11 -0.92 12.84 16.67
CA ARG A 11 -0.06 11.70 16.96
C ARG A 11 0.84 11.45 15.75
N MET A 12 2.11 11.81 15.89
CA MET A 12 3.18 11.49 14.96
C MET A 12 3.27 9.96 14.83
N VAL A 13 2.90 9.45 13.66
CA VAL A 13 2.94 8.02 13.36
C VAL A 13 4.37 7.67 12.95
N ASP A 14 5.16 7.19 13.90
CA ASP A 14 6.44 6.53 13.59
C ASP A 14 6.14 5.22 12.85
N PHE A 15 6.18 5.29 11.52
CA PHE A 15 6.18 4.11 10.64
C PHE A 15 7.48 3.32 10.74
N CYS A 16 8.41 3.69 11.64
CA CYS A 16 9.72 3.08 11.79
C CYS A 16 9.92 2.53 13.21
N THR A 17 9.28 1.40 13.54
CA THR A 17 9.53 0.64 14.80
C THR A 17 9.73 -0.86 14.49
N PRO A 18 10.40 -1.65 15.36
CA PRO A 18 11.65 -2.36 15.03
C PRO A 18 11.55 -3.66 14.20
N CYS A 19 10.39 -4.01 13.65
CA CYS A 19 10.20 -5.32 12.99
C CYS A 19 10.69 -5.37 11.53
N TRP A 20 11.19 -4.26 10.98
CA TRP A 20 11.62 -4.16 9.57
C TRP A 20 13.14 -4.13 9.36
N LYS A 21 13.95 -4.20 10.44
CA LYS A 21 15.42 -4.14 10.34
C LYS A 21 16.10 -5.25 9.50
N PRO A 22 15.54 -6.47 9.29
CA PRO A 22 16.20 -7.43 8.41
C PRO A 22 15.96 -7.15 6.91
N LEU A 23 15.04 -6.25 6.54
CA LEU A 23 14.70 -5.98 5.14
C LEU A 23 15.66 -5.00 4.43
N PHE A 24 16.59 -4.39 5.17
CA PHE A 24 17.54 -3.39 4.65
C PHE A 24 18.96 -3.65 5.20
N ARG A 25 19.72 -4.53 4.55
CA ARG A 25 21.18 -4.69 4.71
C ARG A 25 21.71 -5.10 3.33
N THR A 26 22.64 -4.41 2.67
CA THR A 26 23.78 -3.66 3.18
C THR A 26 24.15 -2.47 2.29
N HIS A 27 24.13 -1.24 2.82
CA HIS A 27 25.24 -0.31 2.67
C HIS A 27 25.17 0.78 3.74
N LYS A 28 26.34 1.27 4.13
CA LYS A 28 26.61 2.36 5.08
C LYS A 28 25.66 3.56 4.84
N PRO A 29 25.11 4.22 5.87
CA PRO A 29 24.19 5.33 5.67
C PRO A 29 24.97 6.54 5.14
N SER A 30 24.94 6.73 3.83
CA SER A 30 25.17 8.03 3.23
C SER A 30 23.79 8.54 2.81
N HIS A 31 23.37 9.63 3.46
CA HIS A 31 22.05 10.27 3.38
C HIS A 31 21.00 9.66 4.31
N GLU A 32 21.23 9.92 5.60
CA GLU A 32 20.21 10.09 6.64
C GLU A 32 18.90 10.65 6.03
N CYS A 33 17.81 9.91 6.18
CA CYS A 33 16.47 10.45 6.02
C CYS A 33 16.30 11.48 7.13
N LYS A 34 16.57 12.75 6.82
CA LYS A 34 16.54 13.83 7.80
C LYS A 34 15.15 13.92 8.41
N THR A 35 15.07 13.65 9.70
CA THR A 35 14.04 14.15 10.59
C THR A 35 13.89 15.65 10.34
N ILE A 36 12.66 16.12 10.09
CA ILE A 36 12.39 17.56 10.01
C ILE A 36 12.44 18.09 11.44
N ASP A 37 13.63 18.42 11.90
CA ASP A 37 13.84 19.15 13.14
C ASP A 37 13.78 20.67 12.88
N LYS A 38 13.02 21.31 13.77
CA LYS A 38 12.68 22.73 13.90
C LYS A 38 13.80 23.71 13.48
N ILE A 39 13.50 24.58 12.52
CA ILE A 39 14.16 25.90 12.42
C ILE A 39 13.32 26.86 13.28
N GLY A 40 13.90 27.33 14.38
CA GLY A 40 13.38 28.47 15.14
C GLY A 40 13.87 29.79 14.54
N SER A 41 12.94 30.77 14.52
CA SER A 41 13.11 32.24 14.50
C SER A 41 14.10 32.85 13.50
N ASP A 42 13.75 33.78 12.62
CA ASP A 42 12.64 34.72 12.54
C ASP A 42 12.30 34.88 11.06
N HIS A 43 11.03 34.94 10.68
CA HIS A 43 10.45 35.73 9.57
C HIS A 43 8.97 35.33 9.41
N ALA A 44 8.15 36.30 9.00
CA ALA A 44 6.69 36.34 8.96
C ALA A 44 5.96 35.02 8.64
N PRO A 45 4.71 34.81 9.14
CA PRO A 45 4.01 33.54 8.99
C PRO A 45 3.75 33.25 7.50
N ALA A 46 4.56 32.35 6.94
CA ALA A 46 4.28 31.76 5.65
C ALA A 46 2.96 30.97 5.78
N ALA A 47 2.04 31.22 4.85
CA ALA A 47 0.79 30.49 4.74
C ALA A 47 1.03 28.98 4.87
N PRO A 48 0.10 28.22 5.49
CA PRO A 48 0.30 26.79 5.68
C PRO A 48 0.59 26.18 4.31
N HIS A 49 1.82 25.67 4.12
CA HIS A 49 2.13 24.84 2.98
C HIS A 49 1.15 23.68 3.05
N SER A 50 0.09 23.74 2.24
CA SER A 50 -0.73 22.58 1.94
C SER A 50 0.26 21.50 1.55
N ARG A 51 0.38 20.44 2.35
CA ARG A 51 1.15 19.26 1.93
C ARG A 51 0.47 18.81 0.65
N VAL A 52 1.04 19.17 -0.49
CA VAL A 52 0.51 18.76 -1.79
C VAL A 52 0.73 17.26 -1.82
N MET A 53 -0.32 16.51 -1.50
CA MET A 53 -0.32 15.06 -1.62
C MET A 53 -0.10 14.78 -3.11
N GLU A 54 1.09 14.29 -3.44
CA GLU A 54 1.53 14.08 -4.83
C GLU A 54 0.55 13.14 -5.55
N TYR A 55 -0.01 12.18 -4.82
CA TYR A 55 -0.97 11.20 -5.31
C TYR A 55 -2.25 11.18 -4.46
N GLU A 56 -3.36 10.87 -5.11
CA GLU A 56 -4.67 10.70 -4.47
C GLU A 56 -5.01 9.22 -4.33
N VAL A 57 -4.65 8.43 -5.34
CA VAL A 57 -4.92 6.99 -5.43
C VAL A 57 -3.61 6.23 -5.61
N PHE A 58 -3.43 5.16 -4.83
CA PHE A 58 -2.41 4.13 -5.03
C PHE A 58 -3.07 2.87 -5.61
N LEU A 59 -2.60 2.40 -6.77
CA LEU A 59 -3.01 1.12 -7.35
C LEU A 59 -1.95 0.05 -7.04
N SER A 60 -2.35 -1.03 -6.37
CA SER A 60 -1.53 -2.23 -6.17
C SER A 60 -2.12 -3.39 -6.96
N PHE A 61 -1.34 -3.99 -7.86
CA PHE A 61 -1.82 -5.09 -8.69
C PHE A 61 -0.69 -6.01 -9.12
N ARG A 62 -1.06 -7.23 -9.50
CA ARG A 62 -0.13 -8.18 -10.11
C ARG A 62 -0.02 -7.88 -11.60
N GLY A 63 1.16 -7.43 -12.02
CA GLY A 63 1.44 -7.03 -13.41
C GLY A 63 1.00 -8.07 -14.44
N PRO A 64 1.52 -9.31 -14.38
CA PRO A 64 1.22 -10.35 -15.36
C PRO A 64 -0.26 -10.73 -15.45
N ASP A 65 -1.04 -10.51 -14.39
CA ASP A 65 -2.44 -10.91 -14.35
C ASP A 65 -3.36 -9.82 -14.93
N THR A 66 -3.03 -8.55 -14.71
CA THR A 66 -4.01 -7.46 -14.91
C THR A 66 -3.48 -6.26 -15.68
N ARG A 67 -2.16 -6.18 -15.92
CA ARG A 67 -1.51 -4.99 -16.51
C ARG A 67 -2.13 -4.61 -17.83
N ARG A 68 -2.14 -5.53 -18.81
CA ARG A 68 -2.64 -5.29 -20.19
C ARG A 68 -4.16 -5.27 -20.30
N GLY A 69 -4.88 -5.40 -19.19
CA GLY A 69 -6.34 -5.44 -19.13
C GLY A 69 -6.88 -4.41 -18.16
N PHE A 70 -7.59 -4.88 -17.14
CA PHE A 70 -8.34 -4.04 -16.22
C PHE A 70 -7.48 -2.98 -15.48
N ALA A 71 -6.25 -3.30 -15.09
CA ALA A 71 -5.42 -2.35 -14.33
C ALA A 71 -4.95 -1.17 -15.20
N ASP A 72 -4.63 -1.39 -16.49
CA ASP A 72 -4.35 -0.32 -17.45
C ASP A 72 -5.58 0.56 -17.63
N TYR A 73 -6.74 -0.06 -17.90
CA TYR A 73 -7.99 0.66 -18.13
C TYR A 73 -8.38 1.54 -16.94
N LEU A 74 -8.32 0.99 -15.72
CA LEU A 74 -8.62 1.74 -14.49
C LEU A 74 -7.65 2.91 -14.29
N TYR A 75 -6.36 2.68 -14.53
CA TYR A 75 -5.35 3.72 -14.40
C TYR A 75 -5.62 4.90 -15.34
N PHE A 76 -5.82 4.65 -16.64
CA PHE A 76 -6.06 5.70 -17.62
C PHE A 76 -7.40 6.40 -17.37
N SER A 77 -8.47 5.65 -17.05
CA SER A 77 -9.78 6.23 -16.74
C SER A 77 -9.74 7.19 -15.55
N LEU A 78 -9.02 6.83 -14.48
CA LEU A 78 -8.83 7.72 -13.33
C LEU A 78 -8.01 8.96 -13.70
N ARG A 79 -6.96 8.80 -14.50
CA ARG A 79 -6.12 9.90 -14.96
C ARG A 79 -6.87 10.87 -15.87
N ASP A 80 -7.69 10.36 -16.77
CA ASP A 80 -8.53 11.16 -17.68
C ASP A 80 -9.60 11.94 -16.90
N ALA A 81 -10.07 11.38 -15.77
CA ALA A 81 -10.92 12.08 -14.81
C ALA A 81 -10.18 13.10 -13.92
N GLY A 82 -8.87 13.33 -14.15
CA GLY A 82 -8.06 14.30 -13.41
C GLY A 82 -7.50 13.82 -12.07
N VAL A 83 -7.63 12.53 -11.75
CA VAL A 83 -7.12 11.96 -10.49
C VAL A 83 -5.63 11.69 -10.59
N ARG A 84 -4.85 12.10 -9.56
CA ARG A 84 -3.42 11.76 -9.47
C ARG A 84 -3.24 10.33 -8.96
N VAL A 85 -2.85 9.43 -9.85
CA VAL A 85 -2.72 8.01 -9.53
C VAL A 85 -1.25 7.59 -9.48
N PHE A 86 -0.80 7.07 -8.34
CA PHE A 86 0.41 6.28 -8.27
C PHE A 86 0.07 4.86 -8.69
N ARG A 87 0.70 4.42 -9.77
CA ARG A 87 0.51 3.08 -10.30
C ARG A 87 1.69 2.21 -9.93
N ASP A 88 1.50 1.28 -9.00
CA ASP A 88 2.52 0.27 -8.79
C ASP A 88 2.67 -0.61 -10.03
N ASN A 89 3.89 -1.01 -10.37
CA ASN A 89 4.11 -1.90 -11.50
C ASN A 89 5.26 -2.86 -11.19
N GLU A 90 4.91 -3.99 -10.58
CA GLU A 90 5.86 -5.02 -10.19
C GLU A 90 6.81 -5.44 -11.33
N GLU A 91 6.32 -5.54 -12.57
CA GLU A 91 7.16 -5.97 -13.71
C GLU A 91 8.26 -4.98 -14.08
N LEU A 92 8.13 -3.71 -13.68
CA LEU A 92 9.15 -2.68 -13.92
C LEU A 92 10.16 -2.58 -12.75
N ARG A 93 10.02 -3.43 -11.71
CA ARG A 93 10.89 -3.40 -10.54
C ARG A 93 12.02 -4.39 -10.68
N SER A 94 13.25 -3.87 -10.67
CA SER A 94 14.47 -4.66 -10.59
C SER A 94 14.94 -4.72 -9.13
N GLY A 95 14.81 -5.89 -8.49
CA GLY A 95 15.38 -6.17 -7.16
C GLY A 95 14.36 -6.39 -6.02
N ASP A 96 14.88 -6.79 -4.85
CA ASP A 96 14.09 -7.14 -3.64
C ASP A 96 13.81 -5.95 -2.71
N GLU A 97 14.34 -4.76 -3.00
CA GLU A 97 14.26 -3.58 -2.13
C GLU A 97 13.04 -2.71 -2.44
N ILE A 98 12.28 -2.37 -1.40
CA ILE A 98 11.22 -1.36 -1.49
C ILE A 98 11.86 0.01 -1.71
N GLY A 99 11.78 0.50 -2.95
CA GLY A 99 12.24 1.85 -3.26
C GLY A 99 11.52 2.89 -2.39
N PRO A 100 12.22 3.92 -1.88
CA PRO A 100 11.64 4.92 -0.98
C PRO A 100 10.41 5.62 -1.57
N GLY A 101 10.39 5.82 -2.90
CA GLY A 101 9.23 6.39 -3.61
C GLY A 101 7.95 5.56 -3.53
N LEU A 102 8.04 4.24 -3.32
CA LEU A 102 6.85 3.39 -3.18
C LEU A 102 6.20 3.55 -1.82
N CYS A 103 6.96 3.40 -0.74
CA CYS A 103 6.43 3.60 0.61
C CYS A 103 5.82 5.00 0.71
N GLN A 104 6.48 5.98 0.10
CA GLN A 104 5.99 7.34 0.01
C GLN A 104 4.69 7.43 -0.80
N GLY A 105 4.59 6.78 -1.97
CA GLY A 105 3.35 6.74 -2.76
C GLY A 105 2.16 6.14 -1.99
N ILE A 106 2.37 5.06 -1.24
CA ILE A 106 1.34 4.45 -0.38
C ILE A 106 0.98 5.41 0.77
N LEU A 107 1.96 5.95 1.47
CA LEU A 107 1.75 6.81 2.64
C LEU A 107 1.11 8.15 2.28
N GLN A 108 1.38 8.68 1.08
CA GLN A 108 0.88 9.97 0.62
C GLN A 108 -0.46 9.85 -0.12
N SER A 109 -0.89 8.64 -0.50
CA SER A 109 -2.19 8.46 -1.14
C SER A 109 -3.33 8.51 -0.11
N LYS A 110 -4.48 9.07 -0.50
CA LYS A 110 -5.69 9.07 0.34
C LYS A 110 -6.46 7.75 0.22
N ILE A 111 -6.39 7.14 -0.96
CA ILE A 111 -7.10 5.91 -1.31
C ILE A 111 -6.08 4.89 -1.81
N SER A 112 -6.18 3.66 -1.33
CA SER A 112 -5.45 2.50 -1.87
C SER A 112 -6.43 1.51 -2.49
N ILE A 113 -6.15 1.09 -3.73
CA ILE A 113 -6.95 0.13 -4.49
C ILE A 113 -6.08 -1.11 -4.76
N PRO A 114 -6.12 -2.13 -3.89
CA PRO A 114 -5.55 -3.43 -4.20
C PRO A 114 -6.48 -4.19 -5.15
N ILE A 115 -5.95 -4.56 -6.32
CA ILE A 115 -6.61 -5.38 -7.33
C ILE A 115 -6.15 -6.82 -7.12
N PHE A 116 -6.90 -7.57 -6.32
CA PHE A 116 -6.64 -8.98 -6.05
C PHE A 116 -6.96 -9.81 -7.28
N SER A 117 -5.93 -10.33 -7.92
CA SER A 117 -6.01 -11.34 -8.98
C SER A 117 -5.51 -12.69 -8.48
N GLU A 118 -5.74 -13.74 -9.26
CA GLU A 118 -5.38 -15.12 -8.88
C GLU A 118 -3.90 -15.30 -8.50
N GLY A 119 -2.99 -14.59 -9.19
CA GLY A 119 -1.55 -14.58 -8.96
C GLY A 119 -1.07 -13.52 -7.97
N TYR A 120 -1.93 -12.68 -7.40
CA TYR A 120 -1.51 -11.58 -6.51
C TYR A 120 -0.61 -12.05 -5.36
N ALA A 121 -1.00 -13.12 -4.66
CA ALA A 121 -0.21 -13.65 -3.54
C ALA A 121 1.08 -14.37 -3.96
N SER A 122 1.26 -14.67 -5.25
CA SER A 122 2.52 -15.21 -5.75
C SER A 122 3.66 -14.19 -5.66
N SER A 123 3.32 -12.90 -5.72
CA SER A 123 4.26 -11.81 -5.57
C SER A 123 4.50 -11.48 -4.09
N LYS A 124 5.74 -11.64 -3.62
CA LYS A 124 6.15 -11.08 -2.31
C LYS A 124 5.94 -9.57 -2.27
N TRP A 125 6.07 -8.93 -3.42
CA TRP A 125 5.97 -7.50 -3.54
C TRP A 125 4.54 -7.01 -3.29
N CYS A 126 3.56 -7.53 -4.03
CA CYS A 126 2.15 -7.21 -3.81
C CYS A 126 1.72 -7.51 -2.35
N LEU A 127 2.27 -8.55 -1.72
CA LEU A 127 2.02 -8.88 -0.31
C LEU A 127 2.65 -7.89 0.68
N ARG A 128 3.85 -7.38 0.39
CA ARG A 128 4.49 -6.32 1.18
C ARG A 128 3.71 -5.02 1.09
N GLU A 129 3.33 -4.61 -0.12
CA GLU A 129 2.49 -3.42 -0.32
C GLU A 129 1.16 -3.54 0.43
N LEU A 130 0.50 -4.70 0.35
CA LEU A 130 -0.74 -4.93 1.06
C LEU A 130 -0.58 -4.81 2.59
N ALA A 131 0.55 -5.27 3.14
CA ALA A 131 0.83 -5.11 4.56
C ALA A 131 0.97 -3.62 4.95
N ILE A 132 1.63 -2.82 4.11
CA ILE A 132 1.73 -1.36 4.31
C ILE A 132 0.37 -0.69 4.18
N ILE A 133 -0.43 -1.04 3.17
CA ILE A 133 -1.80 -0.54 2.99
C ILE A 133 -2.66 -0.84 4.21
N ALA A 134 -2.63 -2.07 4.72
CA ALA A 134 -3.38 -2.47 5.91
C ALA A 134 -2.94 -1.66 7.14
N GLU A 135 -1.64 -1.36 7.27
CA GLU A 135 -1.14 -0.49 8.33
C GLU A 135 -1.57 0.97 8.16
N CYS A 136 -1.50 1.52 6.96
CA CYS A 136 -1.95 2.89 6.67
C CYS A 136 -3.43 3.05 6.98
N ARG A 137 -4.24 2.06 6.62
CA ARG A 137 -5.66 2.01 6.97
C ARG A 137 -5.88 2.10 8.49
N ARG A 138 -5.08 1.39 9.29
CA ARG A 138 -5.21 1.38 10.76
C ARG A 138 -4.67 2.65 11.42
N LYS A 139 -3.57 3.21 10.91
CA LYS A 139 -2.81 4.28 11.59
C LYS A 139 -3.14 5.69 11.11
N VAL A 140 -3.42 5.85 9.82
CA VAL A 140 -3.70 7.16 9.19
C VAL A 140 -5.05 7.19 8.48
N GLU A 141 -5.92 6.22 8.79
CA GLU A 141 -7.30 6.14 8.31
C GLU A 141 -7.42 6.19 6.78
N GLN A 142 -6.39 5.68 6.08
CA GLN A 142 -6.40 5.59 4.62
C GLN A 142 -7.60 4.75 4.15
N ILE A 143 -8.31 5.25 3.12
CA ILE A 143 -9.44 4.53 2.53
C ILE A 143 -8.89 3.38 1.68
N VAL A 144 -9.44 2.18 1.85
CA VAL A 144 -9.06 1.00 1.07
C VAL A 144 -10.27 0.48 0.30
N MET A 145 -10.12 0.38 -1.01
CA MET A 145 -11.16 0.01 -1.97
C MET A 145 -10.71 -1.23 -2.74
N PRO A 146 -10.91 -2.45 -2.20
CA PRO A 146 -10.43 -3.66 -2.87
C PRO A 146 -11.26 -3.99 -4.11
N ILE A 147 -10.57 -4.49 -5.13
CA ILE A 147 -11.16 -5.08 -6.33
C ILE A 147 -10.73 -6.55 -6.38
N PHE A 148 -11.69 -7.45 -6.59
CA PHE A 148 -11.49 -8.88 -6.67
C PHE A 148 -11.67 -9.30 -8.13
N TYR A 149 -10.56 -9.50 -8.84
CA TYR A 149 -10.51 -9.80 -10.27
C TYR A 149 -10.29 -11.30 -10.48
N ASP A 150 -11.30 -12.00 -11.01
CA ASP A 150 -11.33 -13.46 -11.18
C ASP A 150 -11.06 -14.28 -9.91
N VAL A 151 -11.27 -13.64 -8.76
CA VAL A 151 -11.17 -14.26 -7.43
C VAL A 151 -12.35 -13.80 -6.59
N THR A 152 -12.73 -14.62 -5.63
CA THR A 152 -13.75 -14.26 -4.66
C THR A 152 -13.11 -13.59 -3.43
N PRO A 153 -13.84 -12.71 -2.72
CA PRO A 153 -13.40 -12.19 -1.43
C PRO A 153 -13.07 -13.31 -0.42
N ASP A 154 -13.79 -14.42 -0.48
CA ASP A 154 -13.56 -15.58 0.38
C ASP A 154 -12.21 -16.26 0.11
N GLN A 155 -11.82 -16.38 -1.16
CA GLN A 155 -10.51 -16.89 -1.53
C GLN A 155 -9.38 -16.01 -0.97
N VAL A 156 -9.54 -14.69 -1.05
CA VAL A 156 -8.55 -13.73 -0.54
C VAL A 156 -8.51 -13.75 1.00
N LYS A 157 -9.66 -13.59 1.65
CA LYS A 157 -9.75 -13.40 3.10
C LYS A 157 -9.46 -14.66 3.91
N ASN A 158 -9.69 -15.84 3.33
CA ASN A 158 -9.38 -17.13 3.95
C ASN A 158 -8.12 -17.77 3.34
N GLN A 159 -7.49 -17.10 2.36
CA GLN A 159 -6.31 -17.56 1.64
C GLN A 159 -6.43 -19.00 1.14
N THR A 160 -7.48 -19.30 0.38
CA THR A 160 -7.72 -20.62 -0.23
C THR A 160 -7.26 -20.66 -1.69
N GLY A 161 -7.24 -21.85 -2.32
CA GLY A 161 -6.78 -22.01 -3.70
C GLY A 161 -5.32 -21.55 -3.90
N LYS A 162 -5.04 -20.83 -4.98
CA LYS A 162 -3.69 -20.36 -5.33
C LYS A 162 -3.04 -19.48 -4.25
N TYR A 163 -3.83 -18.76 -3.45
CA TYR A 163 -3.31 -17.98 -2.31
C TYR A 163 -2.68 -18.89 -1.25
N LYS A 164 -3.29 -20.03 -0.95
CA LYS A 164 -2.77 -21.00 0.03
C LYS A 164 -1.40 -21.52 -0.41
N GLU A 165 -1.30 -21.90 -1.68
CA GLU A 165 -0.09 -22.45 -2.29
C GLU A 165 1.04 -21.43 -2.31
N ALA A 166 0.74 -20.19 -2.74
CA ALA A 166 1.70 -19.10 -2.78
C ALA A 166 2.26 -18.78 -1.38
N LEU A 167 1.39 -18.66 -0.37
CA LEU A 167 1.84 -18.40 0.99
C LEU A 167 2.62 -19.57 1.60
N ARG A 168 2.32 -20.82 1.21
CA ARG A 168 3.12 -21.99 1.61
C ARG A 168 4.53 -21.91 1.03
N ARG A 169 4.66 -21.52 -0.23
CA ARG A 169 5.97 -21.32 -0.89
C ARG A 169 6.79 -20.26 -0.16
N HIS A 170 6.19 -19.09 0.09
CA HIS A 170 6.85 -18.00 0.79
C HIS A 170 7.25 -18.34 2.23
N ALA A 171 6.48 -19.19 2.93
CA ALA A 171 6.77 -19.58 4.30
C ALA A 171 8.10 -20.36 4.43
N ASN A 172 8.54 -21.04 3.36
CA ASN A 172 9.83 -21.72 3.34
C ASN A 172 11.00 -20.72 3.34
N GLU A 173 10.78 -19.50 2.88
CA GLU A 173 11.80 -18.47 2.71
C GLU A 173 11.77 -17.44 3.85
N CYS A 174 10.58 -17.02 4.30
CA CYS A 174 10.42 -16.12 5.44
C CYS A 174 9.13 -16.43 6.22
N ARG A 175 9.22 -17.30 7.23
CA ARG A 175 8.06 -17.64 8.10
C ARG A 175 7.46 -16.41 8.79
N GLN A 176 8.30 -15.50 9.28
CA GLN A 176 7.84 -14.31 10.00
C GLN A 176 7.04 -13.35 9.10
N CYS A 177 7.46 -13.18 7.84
CA CYS A 177 6.78 -12.31 6.87
C CYS A 177 5.38 -12.82 6.54
N VAL A 178 5.21 -14.13 6.38
CA VAL A 178 3.93 -14.74 5.99
C VAL A 178 2.81 -14.48 7.00
N GLY A 179 3.13 -14.42 8.30
CA GLY A 179 2.13 -14.07 9.32
C GLY A 179 1.52 -12.70 9.09
N GLN A 180 2.35 -11.70 8.76
CA GLN A 180 1.89 -10.34 8.46
C GLN A 180 1.06 -10.30 7.17
N TRP A 181 1.50 -11.00 6.12
CA TRP A 181 0.78 -11.06 4.85
C TRP A 181 -0.58 -11.74 4.96
N ARG A 182 -0.67 -12.82 5.74
CA ARG A 182 -1.96 -13.48 6.05
C ARG A 182 -2.92 -12.55 6.76
N SER A 183 -2.42 -11.80 7.75
CA SER A 183 -3.23 -10.81 8.46
C SER A 183 -3.74 -9.72 7.51
N ALA A 184 -2.86 -9.17 6.67
CA ALA A 184 -3.22 -8.14 5.70
C ALA A 184 -4.26 -8.62 4.66
N LEU A 185 -4.07 -9.81 4.07
CA LEU A 185 -5.04 -10.44 3.16
C LEU A 185 -6.39 -10.67 3.85
N SER A 186 -6.37 -11.13 5.09
CA SER A 186 -7.58 -11.38 5.87
C SER A 186 -8.32 -10.09 6.23
N GLU A 187 -7.59 -9.03 6.59
CA GLU A 187 -8.17 -7.72 6.93
C GLU A 187 -8.79 -7.06 5.69
N VAL A 188 -7.98 -6.88 4.64
CA VAL A 188 -8.40 -6.15 3.45
C VAL A 188 -9.40 -6.96 2.63
N GLY A 189 -9.26 -8.28 2.58
CA GLY A 189 -10.22 -9.17 1.90
C GLY A 189 -11.60 -9.24 2.56
N ARG A 190 -11.76 -8.76 3.80
CA ARG A 190 -13.09 -8.62 4.46
C ARG A 190 -13.79 -7.31 4.14
N LEU A 191 -13.09 -6.34 3.55
CA LEU A 191 -13.69 -5.06 3.21
C LEU A 191 -14.67 -5.24 2.04
N LYS A 192 -15.70 -4.39 2.00
CA LYS A 192 -16.58 -4.30 0.84
C LYS A 192 -15.77 -3.81 -0.35
N GLY A 193 -15.98 -4.43 -1.50
CA GLY A 193 -15.28 -4.13 -2.73
C GLY A 193 -16.05 -4.63 -3.95
N TRP A 194 -15.43 -4.54 -5.12
CA TRP A 194 -16.03 -4.96 -6.39
C TRP A 194 -15.49 -6.32 -6.80
N VAL A 195 -16.39 -7.23 -7.17
CA VAL A 195 -16.02 -8.52 -7.77
C VAL A 195 -16.19 -8.39 -9.27
N LEU A 196 -15.09 -8.59 -10.00
CA LEU A 196 -15.03 -8.56 -11.45
C LEU A 196 -14.68 -9.96 -11.94
N LYS A 197 -15.34 -10.37 -13.01
CA LYS A 197 -14.99 -11.57 -13.77
C LYS A 197 -14.55 -11.13 -15.15
N ASP A 198 -13.46 -11.68 -15.63
CA ASP A 198 -13.06 -11.54 -17.02
C ASP A 198 -14.04 -12.38 -17.86
N THR A 199 -15.06 -11.73 -18.40
CA THR A 199 -15.91 -12.33 -19.42
C THR A 199 -15.14 -12.27 -20.73
N ALA A 200 -14.54 -13.40 -21.10
CA ALA A 200 -14.03 -13.64 -22.44
C ALA A 200 -15.18 -13.69 -23.45
N ASP A 201 -15.84 -12.56 -23.69
CA ASP A 201 -16.78 -12.36 -24.79
C ASP A 201 -16.29 -11.14 -25.59
N GLY A 202 -15.54 -11.44 -26.66
CA GLY A 202 -15.00 -10.47 -27.62
C GLY A 202 -14.10 -11.16 -28.64
#